data_AF-A0A7Y0GUM5-F1
#
_entry.id   AF-A0A7Y0GUM5-F1
#
_cell.length_a   1.000
_cell.length_b   1.000
_cell.length_c   1.000
_cell.angle_alpha   90.00
_cell.angle_beta   90.00
_cell.angle_gamma   90.00
#
_symmetry.space_group_name_H-M   'P 1'
#
loop_
_entity.id
_entity.type
_entity.pdbx_description
1 polymer ?
#
loop_
_entity_poly.entity_id
_entity_poly.type
_entity_poly.pdbx_seq_one_letter_code
_entity_poly.pdbx_strand_id
1 'polypeptide(L)'
;MVGVRSGLSSAQQRGRRSGARQPKSRGPIGDTASQDRTPGSTKCLVRVGASPETEARRAAITLATLALRPSGSERNGILASVSDLSEIRDAARVFISERDWQQFQDPKSILLALVGEVGELAELLQWLPADGARDQLREEPLHTRVSEEMADVLVYLVGLADQCGVDLGSAALAKIKASADKYPTDQNRGVAPDKT
;
A
#
# COMPACT_ATOMS: atom_id res chain seq x y z
N MET A 1 35.46 -49.62 -14.15
CA MET A 1 35.47 -51.09 -14.33
C MET A 1 35.38 -51.71 -12.95
N VAL A 2 34.35 -52.55 -12.71
CA VAL A 2 34.07 -53.36 -11.49
C VAL A 2 33.65 -52.57 -10.23
N GLY A 3 32.58 -52.88 -9.49
CA GLY A 3 31.59 -53.95 -9.60
C GLY A 3 30.46 -53.76 -8.57
N VAL A 4 29.26 -54.20 -8.96
CA VAL A 4 28.05 -54.36 -8.13
C VAL A 4 28.14 -55.68 -7.39
N ARG A 5 27.77 -55.74 -6.09
CA ARG A 5 27.14 -56.93 -5.48
C ARG A 5 26.18 -56.58 -4.35
N SER A 6 24.92 -56.90 -4.62
CA SER A 6 23.81 -57.12 -3.71
C SER A 6 23.98 -58.45 -2.96
N GLY A 7 23.47 -58.50 -1.72
CA GLY A 7 23.35 -59.71 -0.91
C GLY A 7 22.09 -59.65 -0.04
N LEU A 8 21.12 -60.50 -0.35
CA LEU A 8 19.89 -60.78 0.39
C LEU A 8 20.12 -61.92 1.39
N SER A 9 19.45 -61.89 2.56
CA SER A 9 18.95 -63.07 3.30
C SER A 9 18.02 -62.58 4.44
N SER A 10 16.68 -62.62 4.32
CA SER A 10 15.76 -63.76 4.48
C SER A 10 15.58 -64.26 5.92
N ALA A 11 14.42 -63.96 6.53
CA ALA A 11 13.55 -64.86 7.34
C ALA A 11 12.49 -64.01 8.11
N GLN A 12 11.18 -64.01 7.77
CA GLN A 12 10.15 -65.05 8.03
C GLN A 12 9.64 -65.00 9.50
N GLN A 13 8.35 -64.99 9.86
CA GLN A 13 7.03 -64.84 9.22
C GLN A 13 5.96 -64.73 10.34
N ARG A 14 4.85 -64.05 10.02
CA ARG A 14 3.43 -64.37 10.36
C ARG A 14 2.92 -64.34 11.82
N GLY A 15 1.76 -63.68 11.96
CA GLY A 15 0.78 -63.99 13.00
C GLY A 15 -0.42 -63.03 13.09
N ARG A 16 -1.34 -63.06 12.12
CA ARG A 16 -2.67 -62.41 12.22
C ARG A 16 -3.60 -63.23 13.13
N ARG A 17 -4.52 -62.59 13.86
CA ARG A 17 -5.94 -62.99 14.00
C ARG A 17 -6.82 -61.91 14.65
N SER A 18 -7.93 -61.61 13.99
CA SER A 18 -9.06 -60.79 14.44
C SER A 18 -9.96 -61.51 15.45
N GLY A 19 -10.70 -60.76 16.27
CA GLY A 19 -11.85 -61.25 17.03
C GLY A 19 -12.72 -60.08 17.53
N ALA A 20 -14.01 -60.08 17.15
CA ALA A 20 -15.02 -59.10 17.54
C ALA A 20 -16.02 -59.70 18.55
N ARG A 21 -16.52 -58.90 19.51
CA ARG A 21 -17.86 -59.04 20.15
C ARG A 21 -18.21 -57.83 21.04
N GLN A 22 -19.44 -57.31 20.88
CA GLN A 22 -20.10 -56.20 21.62
C GLN A 22 -20.86 -56.70 22.90
N PRO A 23 -21.83 -55.97 23.52
CA PRO A 23 -21.83 -54.65 24.23
C PRO A 23 -22.54 -54.71 25.62
N LYS A 24 -22.30 -53.78 26.57
CA LYS A 24 -23.15 -53.44 27.75
C LYS A 24 -22.72 -52.03 28.25
N SER A 25 -23.50 -51.09 28.79
CA SER A 25 -24.91 -50.94 29.23
C SER A 25 -25.16 -49.44 29.46
N ARG A 26 -26.42 -48.96 29.32
CA ARG A 26 -26.86 -47.56 29.52
C ARG A 26 -27.03 -47.17 31.00
N GLY A 27 -26.73 -45.90 31.31
CA GLY A 27 -27.36 -45.04 32.33
C GLY A 27 -26.40 -44.38 33.34
N PRO A 28 -26.72 -43.23 33.97
CA PRO A 28 -27.77 -42.23 33.70
C PRO A 28 -27.21 -40.82 33.34
N ILE A 29 -28.10 -39.97 32.87
CA ILE A 29 -27.90 -38.54 32.57
C ILE A 29 -27.76 -37.80 33.90
N GLY A 30 -26.65 -37.09 34.08
CA GLY A 30 -26.41 -36.21 35.22
C GLY A 30 -26.02 -34.83 34.72
N ASP A 31 -26.91 -33.87 34.97
CA ASP A 31 -26.66 -32.44 34.78
C ASP A 31 -25.44 -32.01 35.59
N THR A 32 -24.41 -31.50 34.92
CA THR A 32 -23.41 -30.63 35.54
C THR A 32 -23.05 -29.51 34.58
N ALA A 33 -23.50 -28.31 34.94
CA ALA A 33 -22.92 -27.08 34.46
C ALA A 33 -21.41 -27.11 34.75
N SER A 34 -20.58 -27.05 33.72
CA SER A 34 -19.17 -26.73 33.89
C SER A 34 -18.71 -25.90 32.69
N GLN A 35 -18.19 -24.72 33.03
CA GLN A 35 -17.72 -23.70 32.13
C GLN A 35 -16.48 -24.22 31.40
N ASP A 36 -16.57 -24.43 30.09
CA ASP A 36 -15.39 -24.62 29.25
C ASP A 36 -15.21 -23.39 28.37
N ARG A 37 -14.42 -22.44 28.87
CA ARG A 37 -13.97 -21.28 28.09
C ARG A 37 -12.78 -21.73 27.24
N THR A 38 -13.02 -21.98 25.97
CA THR A 38 -11.97 -21.90 24.96
C THR A 38 -11.75 -20.41 24.62
N PRO A 39 -10.55 -19.83 24.79
CA PRO A 39 -10.27 -18.52 24.21
C PRO A 39 -9.95 -18.72 22.74
N GLY A 40 -10.97 -18.60 21.90
CA GLY A 40 -10.79 -18.35 20.47
C GLY A 40 -9.97 -17.08 20.30
N SER A 41 -8.88 -17.17 19.53
CA SER A 41 -8.02 -16.04 19.22
C SER A 41 -8.80 -14.97 18.46
N THR A 42 -9.35 -14.01 19.19
CA THR A 42 -9.82 -12.76 18.63
C THR A 42 -8.58 -12.06 18.07
N LYS A 43 -8.41 -12.13 16.74
CA LYS A 43 -7.49 -11.29 15.99
C LYS A 43 -7.91 -9.85 16.33
N CYS A 44 -7.19 -9.23 17.25
CA CYS A 44 -7.32 -7.81 17.55
C CYS A 44 -6.87 -7.09 16.28
N LEU A 45 -7.83 -6.82 15.40
CA LEU A 45 -7.64 -5.87 14.32
C LEU A 45 -7.52 -4.53 15.04
N VAL A 46 -6.29 -4.09 15.25
CA VAL A 46 -6.02 -2.73 15.70
C VAL A 46 -6.58 -1.83 14.60
N ARG A 47 -7.80 -1.34 14.79
CA ARG A 47 -8.24 -0.13 14.12
C ARG A 47 -7.30 0.93 14.65
N VAL A 48 -6.30 1.29 13.84
CA VAL A 48 -5.63 2.58 14.00
C VAL A 48 -6.69 3.61 13.61
N GLY A 49 -7.55 3.95 14.57
CA GLY A 49 -8.45 5.08 14.42
C GLY A 49 -7.58 6.31 14.29
N ALA A 50 -7.71 7.01 13.17
CA ALA A 50 -7.11 8.33 13.01
C ALA A 50 -7.57 9.21 14.19
N SER A 51 -6.63 9.92 14.82
CA SER A 51 -6.99 10.97 15.79
C SER A 51 -7.92 11.97 15.10
N PRO A 52 -8.87 12.62 15.81
CA PRO A 52 -9.65 13.72 15.26
C PRO A 52 -8.79 14.79 14.57
N GLU A 53 -7.54 14.97 15.01
CA GLU A 53 -6.55 15.84 14.37
C GLU A 53 -6.05 15.33 13.02
N THR A 54 -5.89 14.01 12.85
CA THR A 54 -5.50 13.37 11.59
C THR A 54 -6.64 13.40 10.58
N GLU A 55 -7.87 13.22 11.04
CA GLU A 55 -9.08 13.29 10.22
C GLU A 55 -9.36 14.74 9.78
N ALA A 56 -9.15 15.72 10.66
CA ALA A 56 -9.20 17.14 10.31
C ALA A 56 -8.09 17.55 9.31
N ARG A 57 -6.89 16.95 9.40
CA ARG A 57 -5.80 17.16 8.43
C ARG A 57 -6.10 16.54 7.06
N ARG A 58 -6.65 15.32 7.02
CA ARG A 58 -7.09 14.64 5.78
C ARG A 58 -8.24 15.36 5.10
N ALA A 59 -9.33 15.64 5.83
CA ALA A 59 -10.52 16.32 5.31
C ALA A 59 -10.22 17.69 4.68
N ALA A 60 -9.11 18.30 5.08
CA ALA A 60 -8.74 19.60 4.61
C ALA A 60 -8.02 19.63 3.27
N ILE A 61 -7.18 18.65 2.97
CA ILE A 61 -6.40 18.65 1.72
C ILE A 61 -7.27 18.13 0.56
N THR A 62 -8.18 17.19 0.83
CA THR A 62 -9.24 16.80 -0.12
C THR A 62 -10.08 18.02 -0.57
N LEU A 63 -10.29 19.02 0.30
CA LEU A 63 -10.96 20.28 -0.06
C LEU A 63 -10.06 21.29 -0.81
N ALA A 64 -8.73 21.21 -0.64
CA ALA A 64 -7.77 22.03 -1.39
C ALA A 64 -7.70 21.62 -2.86
N THR A 65 -7.76 20.30 -3.13
CA THR A 65 -7.79 19.73 -4.49
C THR A 65 -9.02 20.22 -5.28
N LEU A 66 -10.16 20.44 -4.61
CA LEU A 66 -11.38 21.02 -5.19
C LEU A 66 -11.32 22.54 -5.44
N ALA A 67 -10.40 23.27 -4.77
CA ALA A 67 -10.33 24.73 -4.82
C ALA A 67 -9.36 25.28 -5.90
N LEU A 68 -8.53 24.43 -6.50
CA LEU A 68 -7.61 24.79 -7.59
C LEU A 68 -8.35 24.93 -8.94
N ARG A 69 -9.27 25.90 -9.03
CA ARG A 69 -9.79 26.37 -10.31
C ARG A 69 -8.85 27.46 -10.83
N PRO A 70 -8.15 27.26 -11.97
CA PRO A 70 -7.25 28.27 -12.49
C PRO A 70 -8.06 29.50 -12.93
N SER A 71 -7.83 30.62 -12.25
CA SER A 71 -8.26 31.94 -12.72
C SER A 71 -7.31 32.36 -13.84
N GLY A 72 -7.87 32.64 -15.01
CA GLY A 72 -7.12 32.89 -16.24
C GLY A 72 -6.15 34.07 -16.14
N SER A 73 -4.97 33.88 -16.70
CA SER A 73 -4.06 34.95 -17.10
C SER A 73 -3.25 34.44 -18.29
N GLU A 74 -3.59 34.95 -19.47
CA GLU A 74 -2.91 34.67 -20.73
C GLU A 74 -1.42 35.08 -20.66
N ARG A 75 -0.53 34.16 -21.04
CA ARG A 75 0.65 34.42 -21.89
C ARG A 75 1.35 33.10 -22.26
N ASN A 76 1.56 32.94 -23.58
CA ASN A 76 2.20 31.84 -24.31
C ASN A 76 1.46 30.50 -24.40
N GLY A 77 0.69 30.37 -25.49
CA GLY A 77 0.09 29.13 -25.93
C GLY A 77 1.10 28.08 -26.43
N ILE A 78 0.61 26.84 -26.42
CA ILE A 78 1.16 25.56 -26.96
C ILE A 78 1.62 24.53 -25.90
N LEU A 79 1.53 24.82 -24.60
CA LEU A 79 1.49 23.77 -23.58
C LEU A 79 0.24 23.99 -22.72
N ALA A 80 -0.79 23.19 -22.95
CA ALA A 80 -1.89 23.09 -21.99
C ALA A 80 -1.28 22.83 -20.60
N SER A 81 -1.57 23.72 -19.65
CA SER A 81 -0.81 23.95 -18.43
C SER A 81 -0.73 22.69 -17.55
N VAL A 82 0.40 21.98 -17.62
CA VAL A 82 0.85 21.15 -16.51
C VAL A 82 1.26 22.13 -15.41
N SER A 83 0.57 22.12 -14.27
CA SER A 83 0.99 22.91 -13.13
C SER A 83 2.41 22.53 -12.74
N ASP A 84 3.28 23.54 -12.64
CA ASP A 84 4.65 23.31 -12.19
C ASP A 84 4.65 22.93 -10.70
N LEU A 85 5.67 22.16 -10.26
CA LEU A 85 5.81 21.80 -8.84
C LEU A 85 5.90 23.05 -7.94
N SER A 86 6.44 24.15 -8.48
CA SER A 86 6.47 25.45 -7.81
C SER A 86 5.07 26.05 -7.61
N GLU A 87 4.19 25.95 -8.61
CA GLU A 87 2.80 26.42 -8.53
C GLU A 87 2.01 25.61 -7.49
N ILE A 88 2.17 24.29 -7.48
CA ILE A 88 1.54 23.40 -6.49
C ILE A 88 2.01 23.77 -5.07
N ARG A 89 3.32 23.95 -4.87
CA ARG A 89 3.90 24.37 -3.59
C ARG A 89 3.31 25.70 -3.13
N ASP A 90 3.28 26.69 -4.01
CA ASP A 90 2.85 28.04 -3.65
C ASP A 90 1.34 28.09 -3.35
N ALA A 91 0.53 27.35 -4.12
CA ALA A 91 -0.89 27.18 -3.81
C ALA A 91 -1.11 26.48 -2.47
N ALA A 92 -0.36 25.41 -2.16
CA ALA A 92 -0.42 24.72 -0.88
C ALA A 92 -0.03 25.65 0.29
N ARG A 93 1.00 26.47 0.13
CA ARG A 93 1.42 27.47 1.14
C ARG A 93 0.30 28.46 1.42
N VAL A 94 -0.33 29.01 0.38
CA VAL A 94 -1.48 29.92 0.54
C VAL A 94 -2.59 29.22 1.31
N PHE A 95 -2.98 28.02 0.88
CA PHE A 95 -4.05 27.24 1.50
C PHE A 95 -3.80 26.95 2.99
N ILE A 96 -2.57 26.55 3.34
CA ILE A 96 -2.14 26.31 4.72
C ILE A 96 -2.17 27.61 5.52
N SER A 97 -1.69 28.72 4.93
CA SER A 97 -1.57 30.01 5.62
C SER A 97 -2.89 30.67 5.96
N GLU A 98 -3.88 30.56 5.09
CA GLU A 98 -5.23 31.07 5.33
C GLU A 98 -5.91 30.40 6.54
N ARG A 99 -5.43 29.22 6.92
CA ARG A 99 -6.00 28.40 8.00
C ARG A 99 -5.14 28.37 9.25
N ASP A 100 -4.00 29.07 9.26
CA ASP A 100 -3.01 29.06 10.34
C ASP A 100 -2.52 27.64 10.68
N TRP A 101 -2.34 26.81 9.65
CA TRP A 101 -1.98 25.40 9.82
C TRP A 101 -0.50 25.12 9.73
N GLN A 102 0.34 26.14 9.54
CA GLN A 102 1.78 26.00 9.53
C GLN A 102 2.30 25.32 10.82
N GLN A 103 1.59 25.48 11.94
CA GLN A 103 1.87 24.82 13.22
C GLN A 103 1.83 23.28 13.17
N PHE A 104 1.17 22.69 12.17
CA PHE A 104 1.03 21.24 11.99
C PHE A 104 1.88 20.66 10.85
N GLN A 105 2.72 21.50 10.23
CA GLN A 105 3.50 21.16 9.03
C GLN A 105 4.94 20.72 9.37
N ASP A 106 5.16 20.08 10.52
CA ASP A 106 6.48 19.48 10.76
C ASP A 106 6.73 18.31 9.79
N PRO A 107 7.99 18.07 9.35
CA PRO A 107 8.29 17.06 8.33
C PRO A 107 7.79 15.64 8.68
N LYS A 108 7.77 15.27 9.97
CA LYS A 108 7.28 13.96 10.40
C LYS A 108 5.77 13.86 10.25
N SER A 109 5.02 14.89 10.64
CA SER A 109 3.57 14.95 10.45
C SER A 109 3.19 14.83 8.98
N ILE A 110 3.86 15.58 8.10
CA ILE A 110 3.59 15.56 6.66
C ILE A 110 3.91 14.18 6.07
N LEU A 111 5.04 13.59 6.44
CA LEU A 111 5.41 12.24 5.99
C LEU A 111 4.35 11.20 6.38
N LEU A 112 3.80 11.28 7.59
CA LEU A 112 2.75 10.36 8.03
C LEU A 112 1.44 10.56 7.26
N ALA A 113 1.09 11.81 6.92
CA ALA A 113 -0.06 12.09 6.07
C ALA A 113 0.14 11.53 4.65
N LEU A 114 1.32 11.77 4.05
CA LEU A 114 1.70 11.18 2.76
C LEU A 114 1.55 9.66 2.72
N VAL A 115 1.98 8.96 3.77
CA VAL A 115 1.82 7.50 3.88
C VAL A 115 0.34 7.10 3.94
N GLY A 116 -0.51 7.92 4.57
CA GLY A 116 -1.96 7.74 4.58
C GLY A 116 -2.55 7.73 3.17
N GLU A 117 -2.26 8.77 2.38
CA GLU A 117 -2.79 8.91 1.01
C GLU A 117 -2.25 7.81 0.07
N VAL A 118 -0.99 7.37 0.26
CA VAL A 118 -0.47 6.19 -0.46
C VAL A 118 -1.26 4.92 -0.10
N GLY A 119 -1.68 4.80 1.16
CA GLY A 119 -2.54 3.72 1.61
C GLY A 119 -3.92 3.74 0.95
N GLU A 120 -4.56 4.91 0.89
CA GLU A 120 -5.85 5.12 0.23
C GLU A 120 -5.78 4.81 -1.27
N LEU A 121 -4.75 5.31 -1.94
CA LEU A 121 -4.46 4.94 -3.32
C LEU A 121 -4.32 3.41 -3.46
N ALA A 122 -3.56 2.76 -2.60
CA ALA A 122 -3.39 1.32 -2.64
C ALA A 122 -4.72 0.56 -2.44
N GLU A 123 -5.62 1.05 -1.58
CA GLU A 123 -6.93 0.44 -1.35
C GLU A 123 -7.81 0.42 -2.60
N LEU A 124 -7.68 1.43 -3.48
CA LEU A 124 -8.40 1.48 -4.76
C LEU A 124 -7.91 0.42 -5.76
N LEU A 125 -6.61 0.08 -5.71
CA LEU A 125 -5.95 -0.79 -6.69
C LEU A 125 -5.83 -2.25 -6.23
N GLN A 126 -5.90 -2.53 -4.93
CA GLN A 126 -5.49 -3.81 -4.33
C GLN A 126 -6.21 -5.07 -4.87
N TRP A 127 -7.44 -4.94 -5.38
CA TRP A 127 -8.25 -6.07 -5.86
C TRP A 127 -8.43 -6.08 -7.38
N LEU A 128 -7.77 -5.16 -8.11
CA LEU A 128 -7.89 -5.12 -9.57
C LEU A 128 -7.10 -6.29 -10.20
N PRO A 129 -7.72 -7.06 -11.11
CA PRO A 129 -7.01 -8.08 -11.86
C PRO A 129 -5.96 -7.43 -12.77
N ALA A 130 -4.76 -8.02 -12.80
CA ALA A 130 -3.65 -7.46 -13.58
C ALA A 130 -3.99 -7.38 -15.09
N ASP A 131 -4.72 -8.36 -15.59
CA ASP A 131 -5.33 -8.40 -16.91
C ASP A 131 -6.64 -7.60 -16.94
N GLY A 132 -6.51 -6.28 -17.10
CA GLY A 132 -7.66 -5.37 -17.26
C GLY A 132 -7.63 -4.16 -16.34
N ALA A 133 -6.72 -4.12 -15.36
CA ALA A 133 -6.57 -2.97 -14.46
C ALA A 133 -6.47 -1.63 -15.21
N ARG A 134 -5.75 -1.58 -16.35
CA ARG A 134 -5.61 -0.36 -17.16
C ARG A 134 -6.91 0.14 -17.77
N ASP A 135 -7.80 -0.77 -18.15
CA ASP A 135 -9.08 -0.40 -18.75
C ASP A 135 -10.06 0.01 -17.66
N GLN A 136 -10.12 -0.75 -16.56
CA GLN A 136 -10.94 -0.40 -15.39
C GLN A 136 -10.54 0.93 -14.75
N LEU A 137 -9.25 1.26 -14.71
CA LEU A 137 -8.76 2.56 -14.22
C LEU A 137 -9.20 3.75 -15.07
N ARG A 138 -9.71 3.53 -16.29
CA ARG A 138 -10.30 4.58 -17.14
C ARG A 138 -11.81 4.72 -16.95
N GLU A 139 -12.43 3.81 -16.20
CA GLU A 139 -13.87 3.81 -15.96
C GLU A 139 -14.21 4.65 -14.72
N GLU A 140 -15.32 5.38 -14.80
CA GLU A 140 -15.87 6.11 -13.66
C GLU A 140 -16.68 5.18 -12.75
N PRO A 141 -16.67 5.38 -11.41
CA PRO A 141 -16.03 6.48 -10.69
C PRO A 141 -14.56 6.21 -10.28
N LEU A 142 -13.98 5.08 -10.69
CA LEU A 142 -12.65 4.67 -10.23
C LEU A 142 -11.56 5.63 -10.71
N HIS A 143 -11.63 6.06 -11.96
CA HIS A 143 -10.68 7.01 -12.54
C HIS A 143 -10.58 8.31 -11.74
N THR A 144 -11.73 8.93 -11.40
CA THR A 144 -11.75 10.14 -10.57
C THR A 144 -11.11 9.89 -9.20
N ARG A 145 -11.51 8.83 -8.50
CA ARG A 145 -10.98 8.52 -7.16
C ARG A 145 -9.47 8.29 -7.18
N VAL A 146 -8.97 7.53 -8.15
CA VAL A 146 -7.52 7.32 -8.30
C VAL A 146 -6.80 8.64 -8.59
N SER A 147 -7.39 9.52 -9.39
CA SER A 147 -6.83 10.83 -9.68
C SER A 147 -6.75 11.72 -8.44
N GLU A 148 -7.76 11.68 -7.57
CA GLU A 148 -7.79 12.40 -6.29
C GLU A 148 -6.69 11.91 -5.35
N GLU A 149 -6.58 10.59 -5.12
CA GLU A 149 -5.55 10.04 -4.23
C GLU A 149 -4.13 10.28 -4.78
N MET A 150 -3.94 10.22 -6.11
CA MET A 150 -2.65 10.56 -6.73
C MET A 150 -2.30 12.04 -6.55
N ALA A 151 -3.30 12.93 -6.61
CA ALA A 151 -3.10 14.36 -6.38
C ALA A 151 -2.74 14.62 -4.91
N ASP A 152 -3.42 13.98 -3.97
CA ASP A 152 -3.13 14.14 -2.54
C ASP A 152 -1.71 13.65 -2.20
N VAL A 153 -1.28 12.51 -2.75
CA VAL A 153 0.12 12.04 -2.66
C VAL A 153 1.11 13.08 -3.19
N LEU A 154 0.82 13.70 -4.35
CA LEU A 154 1.68 14.72 -4.94
C LEU A 154 1.76 15.97 -4.05
N VAL A 155 0.61 16.46 -3.56
CA VAL A 155 0.53 17.66 -2.71
C VAL A 155 1.35 17.47 -1.43
N TYR A 156 1.22 16.33 -0.75
CA TYR A 156 2.01 16.07 0.45
C TYR A 156 3.50 15.87 0.15
N LEU A 157 3.87 15.25 -0.96
CA LEU A 157 5.28 15.10 -1.34
C LEU A 157 5.93 16.46 -1.63
N VAL A 158 5.22 17.34 -2.35
CA VAL A 158 5.66 18.71 -2.61
C VAL A 158 5.76 19.51 -1.30
N GLY A 159 4.75 19.41 -0.43
CA GLY A 159 4.77 20.06 0.88
C GLY A 159 5.91 19.56 1.77
N LEU A 160 6.21 18.26 1.74
CA LEU A 160 7.34 17.68 2.49
C LEU A 160 8.68 18.21 1.95
N ALA A 161 8.83 18.25 0.63
CA ALA A 161 10.03 18.79 0.00
C ALA A 161 10.25 20.26 0.40
N ASP A 162 9.17 21.05 0.47
CA ASP A 162 9.22 22.44 0.91
C ASP A 162 9.74 22.58 2.35
N GLN A 163 9.18 21.80 3.28
CA GLN A 163 9.63 21.81 4.68
C GLN A 163 11.07 21.29 4.86
N CYS A 164 11.53 20.42 3.97
CA CYS A 164 12.90 19.94 3.96
C CYS A 164 13.88 20.84 3.19
N GLY A 165 13.41 21.91 2.53
CA GLY A 165 14.25 22.77 1.70
C GLY A 165 14.82 22.07 0.46
N VAL A 166 14.09 21.09 -0.08
CA VAL A 166 14.49 20.28 -1.24
C VAL A 166 13.82 20.81 -2.50
N ASP A 167 14.62 21.14 -3.51
CA ASP A 167 14.11 21.30 -4.88
C ASP A 167 13.76 19.93 -5.45
N LEU A 168 12.49 19.56 -5.33
CA LEU A 168 11.97 18.25 -5.73
C LEU A 168 12.17 17.97 -7.23
N GLY A 169 11.98 18.99 -8.08
CA GLY A 169 12.12 18.86 -9.53
C GLY A 169 13.58 18.57 -9.91
N SER A 170 14.50 19.37 -9.40
CA SER A 170 15.94 19.15 -9.63
C SER A 170 16.41 17.82 -9.05
N ALA A 171 15.95 17.44 -7.86
CA ALA A 171 16.30 16.17 -7.22
C ALA A 171 15.80 14.96 -8.02
N ALA A 172 14.58 15.02 -8.56
CA ALA A 172 14.02 13.97 -9.41
C ALA A 172 14.82 13.79 -10.71
N LEU A 173 15.16 14.90 -11.39
CA LEU A 173 15.98 14.86 -12.62
C LEU A 173 17.38 14.29 -12.35
N ALA A 174 18.03 14.72 -11.27
CA ALA A 174 19.33 14.17 -10.87
C ALA A 174 19.24 12.66 -10.58
N LYS A 175 18.15 12.21 -9.95
CA LYS A 175 17.92 10.78 -9.66
C LYS A 175 17.69 9.95 -10.92
N ILE A 176 16.96 10.48 -11.91
CA ILE A 176 16.75 9.82 -13.20
C ILE A 176 18.08 9.66 -13.93
N LYS A 177 18.90 10.72 -14.00
CA LYS A 177 20.23 10.65 -14.61
C LYS A 177 21.10 9.59 -13.94
N ALA A 178 21.19 9.60 -12.61
CA ALA A 178 21.96 8.61 -11.86
C ALA A 178 21.42 7.17 -12.06
N SER A 179 20.12 7.01 -12.28
CA SER A 179 19.51 5.70 -12.56
C SER A 179 19.80 5.22 -13.99
N ALA A 180 19.87 6.12 -14.97
CA ALA A 180 20.29 5.80 -16.33
C ALA A 180 21.76 5.36 -16.37
N ASP A 181 22.63 6.01 -15.59
CA ASP A 181 24.03 5.60 -15.45
C ASP A 181 24.17 4.22 -14.77
N LYS A 182 23.29 3.93 -13.80
CA LYS A 182 23.26 2.63 -13.10
C LYS A 182 22.71 1.49 -13.97
N TYR A 183 21.77 1.78 -14.87
CA TYR A 183 21.10 0.79 -15.72
C TYR A 183 21.20 1.17 -17.21
N PRO A 184 22.37 0.93 -17.84
CA PRO A 184 22.58 1.21 -19.26
C PRO A 184 21.60 0.46 -20.18
N THR A 185 21.21 1.09 -21.29
CA THR A 185 20.17 0.59 -22.21
C THR A 185 20.57 -0.68 -22.96
N ASP A 186 21.85 -0.84 -23.26
CA ASP A 186 22.43 -2.04 -23.89
C ASP A 186 22.29 -3.29 -23.02
N GLN A 187 22.26 -3.14 -21.69
CA GLN A 187 22.21 -4.24 -20.73
C GLN A 187 20.83 -4.47 -20.11
N ASN A 188 19.97 -3.43 -20.07
CA ASN A 188 18.73 -3.45 -19.29
C ASN A 188 17.45 -3.30 -20.14
N ARG A 189 17.54 -3.42 -21.47
CA ARG A 189 16.35 -3.32 -22.33
C ARG A 189 15.48 -4.58 -22.24
N GLY A 190 14.28 -4.44 -21.67
CA GLY A 190 13.32 -5.53 -21.53
C GLY A 190 13.71 -6.57 -20.46
N VAL A 191 14.75 -6.29 -19.69
CA VAL A 191 15.25 -7.14 -18.60
C VAL A 191 15.09 -6.37 -17.31
N ALA A 192 14.46 -6.98 -16.30
CA ALA A 192 14.37 -6.39 -14.98
C ALA A 192 15.75 -6.42 -14.30
N PRO A 193 16.20 -5.34 -13.65
CA PRO A 193 17.46 -5.35 -12.94
C PRO A 193 17.40 -6.26 -11.72
N ASP A 194 18.39 -7.14 -11.56
CA ASP A 194 18.55 -7.96 -10.36
C ASP A 194 18.93 -7.08 -9.16
N LYS A 195 18.23 -7.25 -8.04
CA LYS A 195 18.63 -6.65 -6.76
C LYS A 195 19.71 -7.55 -6.14
N THR A 196 20.98 -7.27 -6.44
CA THR A 196 22.12 -7.71 -5.61
C THR A 196 22.26 -6.81 -4.39
#